data_AF-A0A6I3LTY7-F1
#
_entry.id   AF-A0A6I3LTY7-F1
#
_cell.length_a   1.000
_cell.length_b   1.000
_cell.length_c   1.000
_cell.angle_alpha   90.00
_cell.angle_beta   90.00
_cell.angle_gamma   90.00
#
_symmetry.space_group_name_H-M   'P 1'
#
loop_
_entity.id
_entity.type
_entity.pdbx_description
1 polymer ?
#
loop_
_entity_poly.entity_id
_entity_poly.type
_entity_poly.pdbx_seq_one_letter_code
_entity_poly.pdbx_strand_id
1 'polypeptide(L)'
;MKNFDYKWICQEFLSNEQQLSTDPETAIKQAKEMALYFKKGLSMVKQIVTTKGFTSQEEQIIFFKNIKPKFLARLIFYNKVYRIEANAPIIGSKTIEKYFIAQQNKLQRDFFEHLHKSDFYNYYKSGRSDKDVKYFTLGNINILQGVNSFVFELDAEFSTYYDYIIAKIISNELFYNYIKTRLENITNSKQPTIKHANQPHVYWSDTKAALVELIYALYLNGSINKGNVELQKIAFFFN
;
A
#
# COMPACT_ATOMS: atom_id res chain seq x y z
N MET A 1 25.28 17.27 20.50
CA MET A 1 24.61 17.69 19.25
C MET A 1 24.20 16.43 18.49
N LYS A 2 22.90 16.22 18.19
CA LYS A 2 22.50 15.15 17.29
C LYS A 2 23.13 15.43 15.93
N ASN A 3 23.96 14.52 15.43
CA ASN A 3 24.54 14.67 14.10
C ASN A 3 23.41 14.42 13.10
N PHE A 4 22.82 15.49 12.56
CA PHE A 4 21.75 15.41 11.56
C PHE A 4 22.36 14.86 10.26
N ASP A 5 22.33 13.54 10.13
CA ASP A 5 22.71 12.78 8.95
C ASP A 5 21.45 12.39 8.15
N TYR A 6 21.59 12.15 6.85
CA TYR A 6 20.49 11.75 5.97
C TYR A 6 19.83 10.45 6.45
N LYS A 7 20.58 9.54 7.10
CA LYS A 7 20.07 8.30 7.70
C LYS A 7 19.00 8.59 8.75
N TRP A 8 19.27 9.57 9.62
CA TRP A 8 18.35 9.96 10.68
C TRP A 8 17.06 10.59 10.12
N ILE A 9 17.17 11.49 9.13
CA ILE A 9 16.00 12.09 8.48
C ILE A 9 15.14 11.00 7.82
N CYS A 10 15.77 10.07 7.09
CA CYS A 10 15.03 8.97 6.48
C CYS A 10 14.31 8.13 7.53
N GLN A 11 14.94 7.80 8.65
CA GLN A 11 14.31 7.05 9.73
C GLN A 11 13.15 7.82 10.37
N GLU A 12 13.35 9.09 10.72
CA GLU A 12 12.33 9.92 11.36
C GLU A 12 11.04 10.02 10.51
N PHE A 13 11.19 10.32 9.22
CA PHE A 13 10.05 10.43 8.30
C PHE A 13 9.34 9.09 8.08
N LEU A 14 10.09 7.99 8.04
CA LEU A 14 9.50 6.65 7.94
C LEU A 14 8.77 6.26 9.24
N SER A 15 9.29 6.65 10.40
CA SER A 15 8.61 6.42 11.70
C SER A 15 7.35 7.26 11.88
N ASN A 16 7.32 8.46 11.28
CA ASN A 16 6.15 9.35 11.30
C ASN A 16 5.18 9.09 10.14
N GLU A 17 5.41 8.06 9.32
CA GLU A 17 4.55 7.65 8.22
C GLU A 17 3.16 7.25 8.76
N GLN A 18 2.11 7.90 8.29
CA GLN A 18 0.74 7.60 8.71
C GLN A 18 0.10 6.57 7.80
N GLN A 19 -0.67 5.65 8.40
CA GLN A 19 -1.52 4.74 7.64
C GLN A 19 -2.69 5.50 7.01
N LEU A 20 -3.04 5.10 5.79
CA LEU A 20 -4.16 5.67 5.06
C LEU A 20 -5.48 5.12 5.60
N SER A 21 -6.46 5.99 5.74
CA SER A 21 -7.84 5.64 6.06
C SER A 21 -8.47 4.80 4.95
N THR A 22 -9.47 4.01 5.34
CA THR A 22 -10.35 3.29 4.40
C THR A 22 -11.45 4.19 3.83
N ASP A 23 -11.71 5.32 4.49
CA ASP A 23 -12.60 6.37 4.02
C ASP A 23 -11.97 7.15 2.85
N PRO A 24 -12.65 7.31 1.71
CA PRO A 24 -12.06 7.89 0.50
C PRO A 24 -11.63 9.36 0.69
N GLU A 25 -12.48 10.19 1.29
CA GLU A 25 -12.21 11.63 1.46
C GLU A 25 -11.00 11.84 2.39
N THR A 26 -10.96 11.09 3.49
CA THR A 26 -9.83 11.10 4.42
C THR A 26 -8.56 10.58 3.76
N ALA A 27 -8.65 9.50 2.96
CA ALA A 27 -7.52 8.93 2.24
C ALA A 27 -6.90 9.92 1.24
N ILE A 28 -7.73 10.70 0.52
CA ILE A 28 -7.25 11.74 -0.39
C ILE A 28 -6.43 12.79 0.38
N LYS A 29 -6.97 13.29 1.50
CA LYS A 29 -6.31 14.29 2.33
C LYS A 29 -4.98 13.77 2.87
N GLN A 30 -4.99 12.59 3.49
CA GLN A 30 -3.79 11.97 4.07
C GLN A 30 -2.74 11.66 3.00
N ALA A 31 -3.14 11.14 1.83
CA ALA A 31 -2.21 10.86 0.74
C ALA A 31 -1.55 12.15 0.21
N LYS A 32 -2.31 13.24 0.10
CA LYS A 32 -1.75 14.56 -0.26
C LYS A 32 -0.75 15.05 0.79
N GLU A 33 -1.11 15.00 2.07
CA GLU A 33 -0.26 15.44 3.17
C GLU A 33 1.04 14.62 3.23
N MET A 34 0.95 13.30 3.14
CA MET A 34 2.12 12.41 3.12
C MET A 34 2.98 12.62 1.88
N ALA A 35 2.40 12.83 0.70
CA ALA A 35 3.18 13.16 -0.49
C ALA A 35 3.98 14.46 -0.31
N LEU A 36 3.37 15.51 0.28
CA LEU A 36 4.08 16.75 0.59
C LEU A 36 5.15 16.56 1.67
N TYR A 37 4.87 15.73 2.68
CA TYR A 37 5.81 15.37 3.74
C TYR A 37 7.05 14.69 3.17
N PHE A 38 6.90 13.58 2.44
CA PHE A 38 8.03 12.91 1.80
C PHE A 38 8.72 13.78 0.74
N LYS A 39 8.01 14.65 0.03
CA LYS A 39 8.67 15.62 -0.89
C LYS A 39 9.61 16.56 -0.14
N LYS A 40 9.16 17.11 0.98
CA LYS A 40 9.99 17.98 1.84
C LYS A 40 11.21 17.22 2.36
N GLY A 41 11.01 16.02 2.90
CA GLY A 41 12.12 15.21 3.44
C GLY A 41 13.15 14.84 2.37
N LEU A 42 12.72 14.54 1.14
CA LEU A 42 13.64 14.21 0.05
C LEU A 42 14.48 15.44 -0.35
N SER A 43 13.89 16.64 -0.32
CA SER A 43 14.62 17.89 -0.54
C SER A 43 15.68 18.13 0.55
N MET A 44 15.36 17.83 1.82
CA MET A 44 16.31 17.97 2.93
C MET A 44 17.46 16.96 2.83
N VAL A 45 17.14 15.70 2.50
CA VAL A 45 18.14 14.65 2.24
C VAL A 45 19.05 15.04 1.08
N LYS A 46 18.48 15.55 -0.03
CA LYS A 46 19.25 16.06 -1.17
C LYS A 46 20.24 17.13 -0.74
N GLN A 47 19.78 18.15 -0.02
CA GLN A 47 20.64 19.25 0.41
C GLN A 47 21.82 18.75 1.26
N ILE A 48 21.59 17.82 2.17
CA ILE A 48 22.66 17.25 3.01
C ILE A 48 23.64 16.44 2.17
N VAL A 49 23.15 15.57 1.29
CA VAL A 49 23.99 14.69 0.45
C VAL A 49 24.82 15.52 -0.53
N THR A 50 24.23 16.51 -1.19
CA THR A 50 24.96 17.37 -2.14
C THR A 50 25.97 18.29 -1.44
N THR A 51 25.72 18.71 -0.20
CA THR A 51 26.65 19.58 0.55
C THR A 51 27.79 18.81 1.19
N LYS A 52 27.50 17.66 1.83
CA LYS A 52 28.51 16.87 2.56
C LYS A 52 29.23 15.85 1.68
N GLY A 53 28.60 15.42 0.59
CA GLY A 53 29.07 14.28 -0.20
C GLY A 53 28.94 12.95 0.55
N PHE A 54 29.54 11.91 -0.03
CA PHE A 54 29.69 10.60 0.60
C PHE A 54 31.14 10.42 1.05
N THR A 55 31.34 9.76 2.19
CA THR A 55 32.67 9.49 2.75
C THR A 55 33.40 8.37 2.01
N SER A 56 32.66 7.47 1.36
CA SER A 56 33.21 6.40 0.53
C SER A 56 32.25 5.98 -0.59
N GLN A 57 32.74 5.20 -1.54
CA GLN A 57 31.91 4.60 -2.59
C GLN A 57 30.89 3.62 -2.00
N GLU A 58 31.25 2.88 -0.96
CA GLU A 58 30.35 1.97 -0.25
C GLU A 58 29.20 2.73 0.41
N GLU A 59 29.47 3.90 1.00
CA GLU A 59 28.41 4.75 1.57
C GLU A 59 27.45 5.23 0.49
N GLN A 60 27.97 5.65 -0.67
CA GLN A 60 27.16 6.03 -1.82
C GLN A 60 26.28 4.86 -2.30
N ILE A 61 26.85 3.67 -2.44
CA ILE A 61 26.13 2.45 -2.84
C ILE A 61 25.01 2.15 -1.84
N ILE A 62 25.29 2.18 -0.53
CA ILE A 62 24.30 1.93 0.52
C ILE A 62 23.16 2.95 0.42
N PHE A 63 23.49 4.22 0.19
CA PHE A 63 22.48 5.27 0.04
C PHE A 63 21.54 5.01 -1.14
N PHE A 64 22.09 4.79 -2.33
CA PHE A 64 21.30 4.61 -3.56
C PHE A 64 20.64 3.24 -3.69
N LYS A 65 21.19 2.19 -3.04
CA LYS A 65 20.60 0.85 -3.06
C LYS A 65 19.52 0.67 -2.00
N ASN A 66 19.75 1.17 -0.78
CA ASN A 66 18.96 0.76 0.40
C ASN A 66 18.17 1.88 1.07
N ILE A 67 18.63 3.15 0.98
CA ILE A 67 18.08 4.25 1.79
C ILE A 67 17.17 5.12 0.95
N LYS A 68 17.72 5.80 -0.06
CA LYS A 68 16.95 6.72 -0.92
C LYS A 68 15.77 6.04 -1.62
N PRO A 69 15.89 4.82 -2.18
CA PRO A 69 14.76 4.18 -2.86
C PRO A 69 13.57 3.96 -1.95
N LYS A 70 13.79 3.56 -0.68
CA LYS A 70 12.71 3.38 0.29
C LYS A 70 11.96 4.69 0.49
N PHE A 71 12.68 5.79 0.63
CA PHE A 71 12.12 7.11 0.84
C PHE A 71 11.33 7.62 -0.38
N LEU A 72 11.96 7.56 -1.56
CA LEU A 72 11.35 7.98 -2.82
C LEU A 72 10.12 7.12 -3.16
N ALA A 73 10.13 5.83 -2.82
CA ALA A 73 8.99 4.93 -3.04
C ALA A 73 7.72 5.42 -2.32
N ARG A 74 7.83 5.98 -1.11
CA ARG A 74 6.68 6.54 -0.37
C ARG A 74 6.12 7.75 -1.10
N LEU A 75 6.98 8.67 -1.53
CA LEU A 75 6.55 9.83 -2.30
C LEU A 75 5.77 9.41 -3.56
N ILE A 76 6.30 8.45 -4.32
CA ILE A 76 5.64 7.91 -5.53
C ILE A 76 4.30 7.23 -5.15
N PHE A 77 4.30 6.41 -4.09
CA PHE A 77 3.12 5.69 -3.61
C PHE A 77 1.99 6.66 -3.22
N TYR A 78 2.25 7.61 -2.34
CA TYR A 78 1.24 8.56 -1.87
C TYR A 78 0.73 9.47 -3.00
N ASN A 79 1.60 9.86 -3.94
CA ASN A 79 1.16 10.59 -5.13
C ASN A 79 0.21 9.74 -6.00
N LYS A 80 0.50 8.45 -6.19
CA LYS A 80 -0.39 7.54 -6.93
C LYS A 80 -1.74 7.37 -6.24
N VAL A 81 -1.74 7.15 -4.91
CA VAL A 81 -2.98 7.02 -4.13
C VAL A 81 -3.83 8.28 -4.27
N TYR A 82 -3.24 9.46 -4.02
CA TYR A 82 -3.93 10.74 -4.17
C TYR A 82 -4.59 10.85 -5.55
N ARG A 83 -3.85 10.51 -6.61
CA ARG A 83 -4.37 10.58 -7.98
C ARG A 83 -5.53 9.62 -8.23
N ILE A 84 -5.46 8.38 -7.75
CA ILE A 84 -6.53 7.42 -8.05
C ILE A 84 -7.78 7.67 -7.20
N GLU A 85 -7.63 8.05 -5.93
CA GLU A 85 -8.79 8.33 -5.08
C GLU A 85 -9.48 9.63 -5.52
N ALA A 86 -8.71 10.67 -5.89
CA ALA A 86 -9.29 11.92 -6.40
C ALA A 86 -10.01 11.76 -7.75
N ASN A 87 -9.65 10.75 -8.55
CA ASN A 87 -10.28 10.44 -9.83
C ASN A 87 -11.28 9.27 -9.73
N ALA A 88 -11.52 8.73 -8.52
CA ALA A 88 -12.45 7.63 -8.35
C ALA A 88 -13.89 8.10 -8.63
N PRO A 89 -14.72 7.27 -9.30
CA PRO A 89 -16.11 7.61 -9.55
C PRO A 89 -16.89 7.67 -8.23
N ILE A 90 -17.84 8.60 -8.12
CA ILE A 90 -18.65 8.80 -6.91
C ILE A 90 -19.83 7.81 -6.84
N ILE A 91 -20.27 7.27 -7.99
CA ILE A 91 -21.55 6.58 -8.11
C ILE A 91 -21.39 5.07 -8.31
N GLY A 92 -21.99 4.30 -7.42
CA GLY A 92 -22.21 2.86 -7.55
C GLY A 92 -21.00 2.00 -7.18
N SER A 93 -21.16 1.15 -6.17
CA SER A 93 -20.10 0.26 -5.66
C SER A 93 -19.45 -0.61 -6.75
N LYS A 94 -20.25 -1.08 -7.73
CA LYS A 94 -19.75 -1.83 -8.90
C LYS A 94 -18.86 -0.99 -9.84
N THR A 95 -19.17 0.29 -10.02
CA THR A 95 -18.38 1.20 -10.87
C THR A 95 -17.04 1.50 -10.22
N ILE A 96 -17.06 1.76 -8.91
CA ILE A 96 -15.86 1.97 -8.08
C ILE A 96 -14.97 0.73 -8.13
N GLU A 97 -15.52 -0.46 -7.89
CA GLU A 97 -14.78 -1.72 -7.98
C GLU A 97 -14.12 -1.91 -9.36
N LYS A 98 -14.88 -1.72 -10.45
CA LYS A 98 -14.32 -1.79 -11.82
C LYS A 98 -13.18 -0.80 -12.04
N TYR A 99 -13.29 0.42 -11.50
CA TYR A 99 -12.24 1.42 -11.57
C TYR A 99 -10.95 0.95 -10.90
N PHE A 100 -11.02 0.45 -9.65
CA PHE A 100 -9.83 -0.03 -8.93
C PHE A 100 -9.24 -1.30 -9.54
N ILE A 101 -10.05 -2.23 -10.06
CA ILE A 101 -9.57 -3.37 -10.85
C ILE A 101 -8.81 -2.88 -12.10
N ALA A 102 -9.33 -1.86 -12.79
CA ALA A 102 -8.63 -1.30 -13.94
C ALA A 102 -7.28 -0.66 -13.55
N GLN A 103 -7.19 0.01 -12.39
CA GLN A 103 -5.92 0.53 -11.87
C GLN A 103 -4.94 -0.60 -11.53
N GLN A 104 -5.42 -1.70 -10.93
CA GLN A 104 -4.60 -2.89 -10.65
C GLN A 104 -4.06 -3.54 -11.92
N ASN A 105 -4.91 -3.70 -12.94
CA ASN A 105 -4.52 -4.26 -14.23
C ASN A 105 -3.50 -3.36 -14.94
N LYS A 106 -3.67 -2.04 -14.86
CA LYS A 106 -2.70 -1.09 -15.40
C LYS A 106 -1.34 -1.23 -14.70
N LEU A 107 -1.32 -1.30 -13.37
CA LEU A 107 -0.11 -1.52 -12.58
C LEU A 107 0.63 -2.79 -13.02
N GLN A 108 -0.10 -3.90 -13.21
CA GLN A 108 0.48 -5.17 -13.64
C GLN A 108 1.08 -5.07 -15.05
N ARG A 109 0.35 -4.48 -16.02
CA ARG A 109 0.87 -4.28 -17.38
C ARG A 109 2.15 -3.45 -17.39
N ASP A 110 2.13 -2.28 -16.73
CA ASP A 110 3.29 -1.39 -16.65
C ASP A 110 4.51 -2.11 -16.04
N PHE A 111 4.28 -3.01 -15.07
CA PHE A 111 5.33 -3.81 -14.45
C PHE A 111 5.88 -4.90 -15.40
N PHE A 112 5.02 -5.65 -16.08
CA PHE A 112 5.43 -6.72 -16.99
C PHE A 112 6.11 -6.21 -18.26
N GLU A 113 5.65 -5.07 -18.79
CA GLU A 113 6.19 -4.48 -20.01
C GLU A 113 7.55 -3.82 -19.79
N HIS A 114 7.76 -3.15 -18.65
CA HIS A 114 8.92 -2.28 -18.47
C HIS A 114 9.96 -2.79 -17.47
N LEU A 115 9.62 -3.74 -16.59
CA LEU A 115 10.46 -4.03 -15.42
C LEU A 115 10.74 -5.51 -15.21
N HIS A 116 9.72 -6.36 -15.30
CA HIS A 116 9.80 -7.79 -14.96
C HIS A 116 10.91 -8.55 -15.72
N LYS A 117 11.11 -8.24 -17.01
CA LYS A 117 12.06 -8.95 -17.88
C LYS A 117 13.47 -8.35 -17.87
N SER A 118 13.74 -7.36 -17.02
CA SER A 118 15.05 -6.71 -16.99
C SER A 118 16.07 -7.54 -16.18
N ASP A 119 17.31 -7.59 -16.66
CA ASP A 119 18.44 -8.18 -15.91
C ASP A 119 18.62 -7.52 -14.54
N PHE A 120 18.30 -6.22 -14.47
CA PHE A 120 18.34 -5.48 -13.22
C PHE A 120 17.30 -5.96 -12.21
N TYR A 121 16.08 -6.30 -12.65
CA TYR A 121 15.06 -6.84 -11.75
C TYR A 121 15.51 -8.17 -11.12
N ASN A 122 16.10 -9.07 -11.92
CA ASN A 122 16.68 -10.33 -11.42
C ASN A 122 17.83 -10.09 -10.43
N TYR A 123 18.71 -9.14 -10.76
CA TYR A 123 19.79 -8.71 -9.86
C TYR A 123 19.26 -8.22 -8.51
N TYR A 124 18.28 -7.31 -8.54
CA TYR A 124 17.66 -6.76 -7.33
C TYR A 124 16.95 -7.85 -6.51
N LYS A 125 16.13 -8.69 -7.16
CA LYS A 125 15.32 -9.72 -6.47
C LYS A 125 16.17 -10.82 -5.83
N SER A 126 17.32 -11.13 -6.41
CA SER A 126 18.26 -12.13 -5.88
C SER A 126 19.18 -11.60 -4.77
N GLY A 127 19.09 -10.32 -4.41
CA GLY A 127 19.91 -9.72 -3.35
C GLY A 127 21.40 -9.64 -3.71
N ARG A 128 21.74 -9.71 -5.00
CA ARG A 128 23.12 -9.66 -5.49
C ARG A 128 23.81 -8.32 -5.18
N SER A 129 25.13 -8.36 -5.14
CA SER A 129 26.02 -7.20 -4.94
C SER A 129 27.12 -7.07 -5.98
N ASP A 130 27.25 -8.03 -6.91
CA ASP A 130 28.34 -8.11 -7.89
C ASP A 130 28.35 -6.96 -8.91
N LYS A 131 27.27 -6.18 -9.00
CA LYS A 131 27.13 -5.03 -9.90
C LYS A 131 26.82 -3.73 -9.15
N ASP A 132 27.04 -3.68 -7.84
CA ASP A 132 26.66 -2.53 -7.03
C ASP A 132 27.34 -1.23 -7.47
N VAL A 133 28.64 -1.29 -7.77
CA VAL A 133 29.38 -0.16 -8.32
C VAL A 133 28.76 0.34 -9.62
N LYS A 134 28.38 -0.58 -10.54
CA LYS A 134 27.77 -0.21 -11.82
C LYS A 134 26.41 0.47 -11.65
N TYR A 135 25.59 0.01 -10.69
CA TYR A 135 24.20 0.45 -10.57
C TYR A 135 23.97 1.61 -9.60
N PHE A 136 24.79 1.73 -8.56
CA PHE A 136 24.52 2.61 -7.43
C PHE A 136 25.59 3.69 -7.22
N THR A 137 26.34 4.01 -8.27
CA THR A 137 27.24 5.16 -8.28
C THR A 137 26.75 6.23 -9.26
N LEU A 138 26.96 7.50 -8.92
CA LEU A 138 26.52 8.62 -9.74
C LEU A 138 27.27 8.65 -11.09
N GLY A 139 26.60 9.13 -12.14
CA GLY A 139 27.17 9.24 -13.49
C GLY A 139 27.28 7.92 -14.27
N ASN A 140 27.09 6.76 -13.64
CA ASN A 140 27.19 5.45 -14.30
C ASN A 140 25.89 5.01 -14.99
N ILE A 141 25.51 5.76 -16.03
CA ILE A 141 24.33 5.46 -16.87
C ILE A 141 24.79 5.16 -18.29
N ASN A 142 24.60 3.92 -18.74
CA ASN A 142 24.84 3.53 -20.12
C ASN A 142 23.55 3.65 -20.94
N ILE A 143 23.41 4.75 -21.68
CA ILE A 143 22.22 5.06 -22.48
C ILE A 143 21.99 4.02 -23.59
N LEU A 144 23.06 3.38 -24.08
CA LEU A 144 22.99 2.36 -25.13
C LEU A 144 22.34 1.04 -24.65
N GLN A 145 22.05 0.89 -23.36
CA GLN A 145 21.35 -0.28 -22.80
C GLN A 145 19.82 -0.18 -22.89
N GLY A 146 19.28 0.76 -23.67
CA GLY A 146 17.82 0.90 -23.86
C GLY A 146 17.11 1.38 -22.59
N VAL A 147 17.75 2.26 -21.83
CA VAL A 147 17.17 2.91 -20.65
C VAL A 147 15.96 3.76 -21.03
N ASN A 148 14.99 3.89 -20.12
CA ASN A 148 13.80 4.73 -20.36
C ASN A 148 14.21 6.20 -20.55
N SER A 149 13.51 6.94 -21.42
CA SER A 149 13.79 8.35 -21.71
C SER A 149 13.75 9.27 -20.48
N PHE A 150 13.06 8.88 -19.41
CA PHE A 150 13.11 9.58 -18.12
C PHE A 150 14.54 9.75 -17.58
N VAL A 151 15.49 8.88 -17.99
CA VAL A 151 16.89 8.99 -17.59
C VAL A 151 17.51 10.34 -17.98
N PHE A 152 17.02 10.97 -19.04
CA PHE A 152 17.56 12.23 -19.56
C PHE A 152 17.16 13.46 -18.72
N GLU A 153 16.14 13.31 -17.88
CA GLU A 153 15.67 14.35 -16.95
C GLU A 153 16.07 14.05 -15.50
N LEU A 154 16.79 12.95 -15.26
CA LEU A 154 17.28 12.62 -13.94
C LEU A 154 18.30 13.65 -13.46
N ASP A 155 18.13 14.02 -12.20
CA ASP A 155 19.11 14.80 -11.46
C ASP A 155 20.38 13.95 -11.20
N ALA A 156 21.37 14.11 -12.07
CA ALA A 156 22.61 13.34 -12.05
C ALA A 156 23.49 13.58 -10.80
N GLU A 157 23.23 14.65 -10.04
CA GLU A 157 23.95 14.95 -8.79
C GLU A 157 23.37 14.20 -7.59
N PHE A 158 22.11 13.75 -7.69
CA PHE A 158 21.40 13.15 -6.57
C PHE A 158 20.69 11.84 -6.90
N SER A 159 20.71 11.35 -8.13
CA SER A 159 20.00 10.12 -8.52
C SER A 159 20.82 9.25 -9.45
N THR A 160 20.66 7.94 -9.30
CA THR A 160 21.08 7.00 -10.34
C THR A 160 19.86 6.66 -11.19
N TYR A 161 20.03 5.89 -12.26
CA TYR A 161 18.86 5.32 -12.94
C TYR A 161 18.20 4.24 -12.05
N TYR A 162 19.02 3.47 -11.35
CA TYR A 162 18.62 2.23 -10.71
C TYR A 162 18.00 2.43 -9.33
N ASP A 163 18.36 3.48 -8.59
CA ASP A 163 17.69 3.84 -7.33
C ASP A 163 16.21 4.21 -7.58
N TYR A 164 15.93 4.91 -8.68
CA TYR A 164 14.58 5.21 -9.15
C TYR A 164 13.83 3.94 -9.54
N ILE A 165 14.47 3.01 -10.24
CA ILE A 165 13.84 1.71 -10.58
C ILE A 165 13.47 0.93 -9.32
N ILE A 166 14.35 0.85 -8.32
CA ILE A 166 14.03 0.23 -7.02
C ILE A 166 12.87 0.95 -6.34
N ALA A 167 12.88 2.29 -6.33
CA ALA A 167 11.78 3.06 -5.76
C ALA A 167 10.44 2.76 -6.45
N LYS A 168 10.43 2.57 -7.77
CA LYS A 168 9.25 2.13 -8.52
C LYS A 168 8.78 0.75 -8.08
N ILE A 169 9.68 -0.23 -7.94
CA ILE A 169 9.34 -1.59 -7.47
C ILE A 169 8.64 -1.51 -6.11
N ILE A 170 9.28 -0.87 -5.13
CA ILE A 170 8.74 -0.75 -3.77
C ILE A 170 7.40 0.01 -3.79
N SER A 171 7.30 1.11 -4.55
CA SER A 171 6.05 1.88 -4.66
C SER A 171 4.91 1.06 -5.27
N ASN A 172 5.22 0.16 -6.22
CA ASN A 172 4.24 -0.69 -6.85
C ASN A 172 3.74 -1.77 -5.89
N GLU A 173 4.62 -2.34 -5.06
CA GLU A 173 4.25 -3.29 -4.01
C GLU A 173 3.30 -2.64 -2.98
N LEU A 174 3.66 -1.45 -2.48
CA LEU A 174 2.80 -0.67 -1.57
C LEU A 174 1.44 -0.35 -2.21
N PHE A 175 1.46 0.09 -3.47
CA PHE A 175 0.25 0.46 -4.20
C PHE A 175 -0.66 -0.74 -4.50
N TYR A 176 -0.08 -1.90 -4.82
CA TYR A 176 -0.82 -3.14 -4.99
C TYR A 176 -1.56 -3.52 -3.71
N ASN A 177 -0.87 -3.47 -2.56
CA ASN A 177 -1.48 -3.75 -1.27
C ASN A 177 -2.61 -2.77 -0.94
N TYR A 178 -2.41 -1.49 -1.21
CA TYR A 178 -3.45 -0.48 -1.04
C TYR A 178 -4.70 -0.78 -1.88
N ILE A 179 -4.53 -1.04 -3.19
CA ILE A 179 -5.66 -1.38 -4.06
C ILE A 179 -6.37 -2.65 -3.59
N LYS A 180 -5.60 -3.66 -3.17
CA LYS A 180 -6.15 -4.92 -2.64
C LYS A 180 -7.04 -4.65 -1.43
N THR A 181 -6.54 -3.95 -0.42
CA THR A 181 -7.32 -3.57 0.77
C THR A 181 -8.53 -2.71 0.40
N ARG A 182 -8.40 -1.83 -0.59
CA ARG A 182 -9.51 -1.01 -1.07
C ARG A 182 -10.63 -1.85 -1.70
N LEU A 183 -10.28 -2.82 -2.54
CA LEU A 183 -11.24 -3.75 -3.16
C LEU A 183 -11.89 -4.68 -2.12
N GLU A 184 -11.14 -5.15 -1.14
CA GLU A 184 -11.67 -5.93 0.00
C GLU A 184 -12.72 -5.11 0.77
N ASN A 185 -12.43 -3.83 1.08
CA ASN A 185 -13.37 -2.95 1.77
C ASN A 185 -14.64 -2.68 0.93
N ILE A 186 -14.50 -2.47 -0.38
CA ILE A 186 -15.66 -2.31 -1.28
C ILE A 186 -16.51 -3.59 -1.28
N THR A 187 -15.88 -4.76 -1.28
CA THR A 187 -16.59 -6.05 -1.28
C THR A 187 -17.28 -6.33 0.06
N ASN A 188 -16.60 -6.06 1.18
CA ASN A 188 -17.15 -6.22 2.53
C ASN A 188 -18.29 -5.23 2.81
N SER A 189 -18.25 -4.04 2.22
CA SER A 189 -19.37 -3.08 2.28
C SER A 189 -20.63 -3.53 1.50
N LYS A 190 -20.52 -4.54 0.63
CA LYS A 190 -21.66 -5.15 -0.08
C LYS A 190 -22.36 -6.23 0.76
N GLN A 191 -21.69 -6.80 1.75
CA GLN A 191 -22.40 -7.54 2.78
C GLN A 191 -23.12 -6.52 3.66
N PRO A 192 -24.38 -6.73 4.05
CA PRO A 192 -25.02 -5.91 5.06
C PRO A 192 -24.28 -6.15 6.37
N THR A 193 -23.17 -5.43 6.55
CA THR A 193 -22.60 -5.22 7.86
C THR A 193 -23.60 -4.30 8.54
N ILE A 194 -24.51 -4.91 9.30
CA ILE A 194 -24.97 -4.27 10.52
C ILE A 194 -23.66 -3.83 11.19
N LYS A 195 -23.41 -2.52 11.21
CA LYS A 195 -22.26 -1.97 11.92
C LYS A 195 -22.47 -2.33 13.38
N HIS A 196 -21.96 -3.48 13.81
CA HIS A 196 -21.82 -3.83 15.22
C HIS A 196 -20.64 -3.03 15.79
N ALA A 197 -20.72 -1.71 15.70
CA ALA A 197 -19.98 -0.84 16.59
C ALA A 197 -20.70 -0.96 17.94
N ASN A 198 -20.10 -1.68 18.89
CA ASN A 198 -20.57 -1.83 20.26
C ASN A 198 -22.02 -2.34 20.41
N GLN A 199 -22.37 -3.47 19.81
CA GLN A 199 -23.53 -4.18 20.35
C GLN A 199 -23.11 -4.85 21.67
N PRO A 200 -23.82 -4.61 22.79
CA PRO A 200 -23.62 -5.41 23.98
C PRO A 200 -23.86 -6.86 23.59
N HIS A 201 -22.97 -7.77 24.02
CA HIS A 201 -23.25 -9.19 23.87
C HIS A 201 -24.57 -9.48 24.60
N VAL A 202 -25.61 -9.81 23.84
CA VAL A 202 -26.90 -10.24 24.38
C VAL A 202 -26.77 -11.72 24.67
N TYR A 203 -26.98 -12.09 25.94
CA TYR A 203 -26.99 -13.48 26.38
C TYR A 203 -28.38 -13.83 26.91
N TRP A 204 -28.81 -15.08 26.70
CA TRP A 204 -30.03 -15.59 27.32
C TRP A 204 -29.86 -15.65 28.83
N SER A 205 -30.68 -14.90 29.56
CA SER A 205 -30.60 -14.79 31.02
C SER A 205 -31.63 -15.64 31.77
N ASP A 206 -32.54 -16.30 31.06
CA ASP A 206 -33.58 -17.16 31.65
C ASP A 206 -33.09 -18.62 31.74
N THR A 207 -33.92 -19.49 32.29
CA THR A 207 -33.64 -20.92 32.43
C THR A 207 -33.48 -21.59 31.06
N LYS A 208 -32.72 -22.69 31.04
CA LYS A 208 -32.59 -23.55 29.85
C LYS A 208 -33.93 -24.13 29.40
N ALA A 209 -34.86 -24.36 30.34
CA ALA A 209 -36.21 -24.81 30.04
C ALA A 209 -36.98 -23.77 29.22
N ALA A 210 -36.95 -22.50 29.65
CA ALA A 210 -37.57 -21.39 28.91
C ALA A 210 -36.97 -21.21 27.51
N LEU A 211 -35.65 -21.44 27.34
CA LEU A 211 -35.00 -21.41 26.02
C LEU A 211 -35.52 -22.54 25.12
N VAL A 212 -35.63 -23.75 25.65
CA VAL A 212 -36.18 -24.91 24.93
C VAL A 212 -37.62 -24.65 24.53
N GLU A 213 -38.45 -24.13 25.44
CA GLU A 213 -39.85 -23.77 25.15
C GLU A 213 -39.96 -22.71 24.04
N LEU A 214 -39.11 -21.68 24.05
CA LEU A 214 -39.05 -20.68 22.98
C LEU A 214 -38.69 -21.31 21.64
N ILE A 215 -37.68 -22.18 21.61
CA ILE A 215 -37.27 -22.90 20.39
C ILE A 215 -38.43 -23.75 19.84
N TYR A 216 -39.16 -24.46 20.72
CA TYR A 216 -40.33 -25.23 20.32
C TYR A 216 -41.50 -24.34 19.87
N ALA A 217 -41.74 -23.20 20.52
CA ALA A 217 -42.78 -22.25 20.12
C ALA A 217 -42.51 -21.67 18.72
N LEU A 218 -41.25 -21.39 18.39
CA LEU A 218 -40.84 -20.94 17.05
C LEU A 218 -41.00 -22.03 15.99
N TYR A 219 -40.67 -23.27 16.35
CA TYR A 219 -40.82 -24.43 15.47
C TYR A 219 -42.29 -24.75 15.17
N LEU A 220 -43.13 -24.87 16.21
CA LEU A 220 -44.54 -25.26 16.08
C LEU A 220 -45.39 -24.22 15.35
N ASN A 221 -45.08 -22.93 15.53
CA ASN A 221 -45.75 -21.85 14.79
C ASN A 221 -45.23 -21.68 13.35
N GLY A 222 -44.16 -22.40 12.97
CA GLY A 222 -43.51 -22.22 11.67
C GLY A 222 -42.97 -20.79 11.46
N SER A 223 -42.68 -20.08 12.55
CA SER A 223 -42.28 -18.66 12.53
C SER A 223 -40.95 -18.42 11.81
N ILE A 224 -40.17 -19.47 11.59
CA ILE A 224 -38.88 -19.44 10.90
C ILE A 224 -39.02 -20.16 9.56
N ASN A 225 -38.59 -19.51 8.48
CA ASN A 225 -38.59 -20.06 7.12
C ASN A 225 -39.94 -20.66 6.68
N LYS A 226 -41.05 -20.04 7.12
CA LYS A 226 -42.42 -20.50 6.85
C LYS A 226 -42.67 -21.97 7.28
N GLY A 227 -42.00 -22.42 8.34
CA GLY A 227 -42.10 -23.79 8.87
C GLY A 227 -41.23 -24.82 8.17
N ASN A 228 -40.46 -24.44 7.15
CA ASN A 228 -39.57 -25.36 6.42
C ASN A 228 -38.14 -25.33 7.01
N VAL A 229 -38.01 -25.65 8.29
CA VAL A 229 -36.71 -25.77 8.94
C VAL A 229 -36.77 -26.85 10.02
N GLU A 230 -35.73 -27.67 10.09
CA GLU A 230 -35.62 -28.73 11.11
C GLU A 230 -35.33 -28.13 12.49
N LEU A 231 -35.93 -28.69 13.53
CA LEU A 231 -35.76 -28.24 14.91
C LEU A 231 -34.28 -28.16 15.34
N GLN A 232 -33.45 -29.10 14.90
CA GLN A 232 -32.01 -29.12 15.19
C GLN A 232 -31.28 -27.88 14.63
N LYS A 233 -31.70 -27.38 13.46
CA LYS A 233 -31.14 -26.17 12.85
C LYS A 233 -31.55 -24.93 13.62
N ILE A 234 -32.77 -24.88 14.15
CA ILE A 234 -33.22 -23.78 15.03
C ILE A 234 -32.39 -23.79 16.32
N ALA A 235 -32.25 -24.95 16.97
CA ALA A 235 -31.48 -25.08 18.20
C ALA A 235 -30.01 -24.65 18.03
N PHE A 236 -29.41 -24.90 16.86
CA PHE A 236 -28.04 -24.49 16.56
C PHE A 236 -27.84 -22.96 16.56
N PHE A 237 -28.87 -22.16 16.27
CA PHE A 237 -28.78 -20.69 16.31
C PHE A 237 -28.71 -20.10 17.72
N PHE A 238 -29.06 -20.88 18.75
CA PHE A 238 -29.08 -20.45 20.15
C PHE A 238 -27.90 -20.99 20.97
N ASN A 239 -27.00 -21.75 20.35
CA ASN A 239 -25.76 -22.27 20.95
C ASN A 239 -24.59 -21.31 20.66
#